data_AF-A0AAV2SU98-F1
#
_entry.id   AF-A0AAV2SU98-F1
#
_cell.length_a   1.000
_cell.length_b   1.000
_cell.length_c   1.000
_cell.angle_alpha   90.00
_cell.angle_beta   90.00
_cell.angle_gamma   90.00
#
_symmetry.space_group_name_H-M   'P 1'
#
loop_
_entity.id
_entity.type
_entity.pdbx_description
1 polymer ?
#
loop_
_entity_poly.entity_id
_entity_poly.type
_entity_poly.pdbx_seq_one_letter_code
_entity_poly.pdbx_strand_id
1 'polypeptide(L)'
;PKWSLNMLLRFLSGPLFEPLDSASHLRLTQKTLCLLLLATGRRISEITNLSRISLRIPPDGSLSLLWVQGFVSKHNTPYFRPSCPSIGTMKSTRSMDLLLCPVRAYNIYLDRTTHWLDEVPLAHRHRFLWTLQDPTRSPSIRVLSECFKSLVKDARHLNGIYGQVQIGPHQMRKLSASYADQVGQEETRVMRIMGFSSLSILRKNYVAWVPPLQVPCVLPGGTFLPQTDHQMSDSD
;
A
#
# COMPACT_ATOMS: atom_id res chain seq x y z
N PRO A 1 -3.54 -15.24 5.93
CA PRO A 1 -2.36 -15.13 6.84
C PRO A 1 -2.82 -15.32 8.29
N LYS A 2 -1.93 -15.61 9.24
CA LYS A 2 -2.27 -15.74 10.68
C LYS A 2 -2.46 -14.39 11.41
N TRP A 3 -2.41 -13.28 10.67
CA TRP A 3 -2.63 -11.92 11.17
C TRP A 3 -3.79 -11.27 10.40
N SER A 4 -4.48 -10.32 11.04
CA SER A 4 -5.71 -9.71 10.54
C SER A 4 -5.43 -8.38 9.81
N LEU A 5 -5.94 -8.25 8.58
CA LEU A 5 -5.86 -6.98 7.85
C LEU A 5 -6.75 -5.90 8.48
N ASN A 6 -7.96 -6.24 8.92
CA ASN A 6 -8.85 -5.31 9.62
C ASN A 6 -8.18 -4.68 10.84
N MET A 7 -7.49 -5.50 11.64
CA MET A 7 -6.71 -5.03 12.79
C MET A 7 -5.62 -4.05 12.38
N LEU A 8 -4.85 -4.40 11.35
CA LEU A 8 -3.78 -3.55 10.83
C LEU A 8 -4.32 -2.21 10.30
N LEU A 9 -5.43 -2.22 9.57
CA LEU A 9 -6.05 -1.00 9.04
C LEU A 9 -6.58 -0.10 10.17
N ARG A 10 -7.24 -0.66 11.19
CA ARG A 10 -7.65 0.11 12.39
C ARG A 10 -6.45 0.73 13.10
N PHE A 11 -5.37 -0.03 13.24
CA PHE A 11 -4.13 0.46 13.85
C PHE A 11 -3.54 1.64 13.08
N LEU A 12 -3.54 1.56 11.74
CA LEU A 12 -3.06 2.65 10.87
C LEU A 12 -3.92 3.91 10.94
N SER A 13 -5.19 3.82 11.31
CA SER A 13 -6.07 4.99 11.52
C SER A 13 -5.94 5.60 12.93
N GLY A 14 -5.12 5.01 13.80
CA GLY A 14 -4.96 5.43 15.19
C GLY A 14 -4.03 6.64 15.38
N PRO A 15 -3.95 7.16 16.62
CA PRO A 15 -3.23 8.39 16.96
C PRO A 15 -1.70 8.29 16.80
N LEU A 16 -1.14 7.08 16.69
CA LEU A 16 0.29 6.91 16.37
C LEU A 16 0.65 7.31 14.94
N PHE A 17 -0.35 7.45 14.07
CA PHE A 17 -0.19 7.77 12.66
C PHE A 17 -0.93 9.03 12.24
N GLU A 18 -1.76 9.61 13.11
CA GLU A 18 -2.59 10.77 12.78
C GLU A 18 -2.50 11.83 13.88
N PRO A 19 -2.30 13.13 13.53
CA PRO A 19 -2.19 13.69 12.18
C PRO A 19 -0.92 13.26 11.42
N LEU A 20 -1.09 12.80 10.18
CA LEU A 20 -0.04 12.10 9.41
C LEU A 20 1.19 12.96 9.06
N ASP A 21 0.99 14.26 8.89
CA ASP A 21 2.05 15.26 8.65
C ASP A 21 3.03 15.37 9.83
N SER A 22 2.50 15.33 11.05
CA SER A 22 3.25 15.41 12.31
C SER A 22 3.76 14.06 12.83
N ALA A 23 3.30 12.93 12.27
CA ALA A 23 3.72 11.60 12.69
C ALA A 23 5.23 11.39 12.50
N SER A 24 5.88 10.56 13.31
CA SER A 24 7.34 10.33 13.17
C SER A 24 7.74 9.81 11.77
N HIS A 25 9.01 9.97 11.39
CA HIS A 25 9.52 9.43 10.12
C HIS A 25 9.20 7.95 9.92
N LEU A 26 9.44 7.14 10.95
CA LEU A 26 9.15 5.73 10.92
C LEU A 26 7.66 5.44 10.71
N ARG A 27 6.76 6.11 11.44
CA ARG A 27 5.32 5.87 11.35
C ARG A 27 4.74 6.31 10.01
N LEU A 28 5.16 7.45 9.48
CA LEU A 28 4.78 7.88 8.13
C LEU A 28 5.26 6.87 7.08
N THR A 29 6.52 6.42 7.17
CA THR A 29 7.09 5.42 6.26
C THR A 29 6.31 4.10 6.31
N GLN A 30 6.02 3.60 7.51
CA GLN A 30 5.25 2.37 7.71
C GLN A 30 3.85 2.47 7.12
N LYS A 31 3.14 3.58 7.38
CA LYS A 31 1.79 3.79 6.86
C LYS A 31 1.77 3.89 5.34
N THR A 32 2.63 4.72 4.76
CA THR A 32 2.74 4.86 3.30
C THR A 32 3.11 3.53 2.66
N LEU A 33 4.13 2.83 3.17
CA LEU A 33 4.52 1.51 2.66
C LEU A 33 3.39 0.49 2.71
N CYS A 34 2.66 0.40 3.83
CA CYS A 34 1.58 -0.55 3.99
C CYS A 34 0.43 -0.27 3.02
N LEU A 35 0.02 1.00 2.88
CA LEU A 35 -1.07 1.40 1.99
C LEU A 35 -0.68 1.21 0.51
N LEU A 36 0.57 1.49 0.13
CA LEU A 36 1.04 1.22 -1.24
C LEU A 36 1.09 -0.28 -1.54
N LEU A 37 1.58 -1.12 -0.61
CA LEU A 37 1.58 -2.57 -0.78
C LEU A 37 0.15 -3.11 -0.94
N LEU A 38 -0.80 -2.62 -0.14
CA LEU A 38 -2.20 -3.04 -0.20
C LEU A 38 -2.85 -2.60 -1.51
N ALA A 39 -2.80 -1.31 -1.83
CA ALA A 39 -3.51 -0.72 -2.98
C ALA A 39 -2.97 -1.18 -4.34
N THR A 40 -1.67 -1.41 -4.45
CA THR A 40 -1.06 -1.90 -5.70
C THR A 40 -1.06 -3.43 -5.80
N GLY A 41 -1.05 -4.12 -4.65
CA GLY A 41 -0.79 -5.55 -4.58
C GLY A 41 0.57 -5.96 -5.15
N ARG A 42 1.53 -5.04 -5.31
CA ARG A 42 2.82 -5.30 -5.98
C ARG A 42 3.83 -6.01 -5.09
N ARG A 43 4.87 -6.58 -5.71
CA ARG A 43 5.96 -7.20 -4.94
C ARG A 43 6.77 -6.13 -4.23
N ILE A 44 7.30 -6.46 -3.05
CA ILE A 44 8.13 -5.53 -2.28
C ILE A 44 9.34 -5.03 -3.07
N SER A 45 9.92 -5.84 -3.96
CA SER A 45 11.01 -5.41 -4.84
C SER A 45 10.57 -4.31 -5.81
N GLU A 46 9.36 -4.39 -6.36
CA GLU A 46 8.79 -3.36 -7.24
C GLU A 46 8.47 -2.09 -6.45
N ILE A 47 7.97 -2.22 -5.21
CA ILE A 47 7.70 -1.08 -4.33
C ILE A 47 8.99 -0.40 -3.86
N THR A 48 10.04 -1.15 -3.54
CA THR A 48 11.34 -0.60 -3.09
C THR A 48 11.99 0.26 -4.16
N ASN A 49 11.75 -0.06 -5.45
CA ASN A 49 12.35 0.62 -6.60
C ASN A 49 11.43 1.67 -7.23
N LEU A 50 10.45 2.19 -6.49
CA LEU A 50 9.66 3.33 -6.93
C LEU A 50 10.55 4.59 -6.99
N SER A 51 10.33 5.40 -8.02
CA SER A 51 10.85 6.74 -8.18
C SER A 51 10.04 7.72 -7.33
N ARG A 52 10.64 8.87 -7.02
CA ARG A 52 9.93 10.03 -6.47
C ARG A 52 8.92 10.65 -7.46
N ILE A 53 9.07 10.33 -8.75
CA ILE A 53 8.22 10.85 -9.81
C ILE A 53 6.99 9.94 -9.95
N SER A 54 5.82 10.56 -9.89
CA SER A 54 4.53 9.94 -10.19
C SER A 54 3.76 10.76 -11.22
N LEU A 55 2.96 10.09 -12.04
CA LEU A 55 2.06 10.73 -13.00
C LEU A 55 0.63 10.68 -12.48
N ARG A 56 -0.08 11.81 -12.51
CA ARG A 56 -1.51 11.83 -12.20
C ARG A 56 -2.31 11.21 -13.34
N ILE A 57 -3.27 10.36 -12.99
CA ILE A 57 -4.17 9.68 -13.92
C ILE A 57 -5.54 10.35 -13.78
N PRO A 58 -5.99 11.15 -14.75
CA PRO A 58 -7.35 11.66 -14.79
C PRO A 58 -8.39 10.54 -14.99
N PRO A 59 -9.65 10.72 -14.57
CA PRO A 59 -10.19 11.90 -13.90
C PRO A 59 -10.14 11.84 -12.36
N ASP A 60 -9.87 10.67 -11.77
CA ASP A 60 -10.12 10.42 -10.34
C ASP A 60 -8.93 10.71 -9.40
N GLY A 61 -7.88 11.36 -9.93
CA GLY A 61 -6.70 11.75 -9.17
C GLY A 61 -5.80 10.59 -8.75
N SER A 62 -6.02 9.39 -9.32
CA SER A 62 -5.13 8.25 -9.14
C SER A 62 -3.70 8.57 -9.56
N LEU A 63 -2.72 7.84 -9.04
CA LEU A 63 -1.30 8.04 -9.35
C LEU A 63 -0.71 6.79 -10.01
N SER A 64 0.01 6.99 -11.11
CA SER A 64 0.98 6.02 -11.66
C SER A 64 2.33 6.26 -10.99
N LEU A 65 2.83 5.26 -10.29
CA LEU A 65 4.09 5.32 -9.54
C LEU A 65 5.20 4.77 -10.42
N LEU A 66 6.09 5.64 -10.91
CA LEU A 66 7.15 5.21 -11.82
C LEU A 66 8.22 4.43 -11.07
N TRP A 67 8.89 3.50 -11.75
CA TRP A 67 10.12 2.92 -11.22
C TRP A 67 11.33 3.83 -11.45
N VAL A 68 12.36 3.69 -10.63
CA VAL A 68 13.66 4.32 -10.91
C VAL A 68 14.21 3.81 -12.24
N GLN A 69 14.96 4.68 -12.95
CA GLN A 69 15.56 4.33 -14.23
C GLN A 69 16.47 3.10 -14.08
N GLY A 70 16.34 2.16 -15.03
CA GLY A 70 17.13 0.92 -15.04
C GLY A 70 16.55 -0.23 -14.20
N PHE A 71 15.50 0.00 -13.40
CA PHE A 71 14.86 -1.10 -12.69
C PHE A 71 14.10 -2.03 -13.65
N VAL A 72 14.33 -3.33 -13.53
CA VAL A 72 13.65 -4.39 -14.29
C VAL A 72 12.88 -5.27 -13.32
N SER A 73 11.55 -5.33 -13.49
CA SER A 73 10.72 -6.20 -12.67
C SER A 73 11.02 -7.68 -12.92
N LYS A 74 10.82 -8.54 -11.91
CA LYS A 74 11.06 -9.99 -12.00
C LYS A 74 10.30 -10.68 -13.15
N HIS A 75 9.16 -10.13 -13.56
CA HIS A 75 8.31 -10.74 -14.59
C HIS A 75 8.43 -10.01 -15.93
N ASN A 76 9.54 -9.31 -16.17
CA ASN A 76 9.84 -8.75 -17.48
C ASN A 76 10.36 -9.87 -18.39
N THR A 77 9.52 -10.30 -19.33
CA THR A 77 9.84 -11.28 -20.36
C THR A 77 9.64 -10.64 -21.75
N PRO A 78 10.11 -11.26 -22.84
CA PRO A 78 9.83 -10.77 -24.20
C PRO A 78 8.33 -10.62 -24.51
N TYR A 79 7.49 -11.44 -23.86
CA TYR A 79 6.04 -11.51 -24.11
C TYR A 79 5.20 -10.76 -23.09
N PHE A 80 5.78 -10.33 -21.97
CA PHE A 80 5.06 -9.62 -20.93
C PHE A 80 5.95 -8.63 -20.20
N ARG A 81 5.48 -7.39 -20.14
CA ARG A 81 6.08 -6.33 -19.31
C ARG A 81 5.00 -5.78 -18.41
N PRO A 82 5.13 -5.91 -17.08
CA PRO A 82 4.15 -5.32 -16.20
C PRO A 82 4.22 -3.79 -16.28
N SER A 83 3.06 -3.14 -16.27
CA SER A 83 2.98 -1.69 -16.16
C SER A 83 3.56 -1.22 -14.83
N CYS A 84 3.91 0.07 -14.76
CA CYS A 84 4.19 0.73 -13.50
C CYS A 84 3.02 0.52 -12.51
N PRO A 85 3.28 0.38 -11.20
CA PRO A 85 2.25 0.33 -10.18
C PRO A 85 1.35 1.56 -10.23
N SER A 86 0.08 1.42 -9.90
CA SER A 86 -0.82 2.55 -9.70
C SER A 86 -1.62 2.41 -8.42
N ILE A 87 -1.99 3.55 -7.84
CA ILE A 87 -2.83 3.66 -6.66
C ILE A 87 -4.01 4.57 -6.94
N GLY A 88 -5.19 4.18 -6.44
CA GLY A 88 -6.39 4.99 -6.52
C GLY A 88 -6.50 5.98 -5.36
N THR A 89 -7.09 7.14 -5.61
CA THR A 89 -7.57 8.01 -4.52
C THR A 89 -8.75 7.32 -3.83
N MET A 90 -8.75 7.31 -2.50
CA MET A 90 -9.89 6.81 -1.76
C MET A 90 -11.12 7.68 -2.02
N LYS A 91 -12.21 7.04 -2.47
CA LYS A 91 -13.50 7.70 -2.71
C LYS A 91 -14.41 7.48 -1.50
N SER A 92 -14.42 8.43 -0.56
CA SER A 92 -15.35 8.44 0.58
C SER A 92 -15.74 9.87 0.92
N THR A 93 -16.96 10.05 1.42
CA THR A 93 -17.46 11.31 1.99
C THR A 93 -17.10 11.46 3.47
N ARG A 94 -16.70 10.38 4.14
CA ARG A 94 -16.34 10.38 5.56
C ARG A 94 -14.85 10.70 5.73
N SER A 95 -14.54 11.77 6.45
CA SER A 95 -13.16 12.21 6.73
C SER A 95 -12.29 11.11 7.37
N MET A 96 -12.89 10.30 8.25
CA MET A 96 -12.21 9.19 8.93
C MET A 96 -11.73 8.10 7.98
N ASP A 97 -12.45 7.87 6.88
CA ASP A 97 -12.06 6.86 5.90
C ASP A 97 -10.79 7.33 5.17
N LEU A 98 -10.74 8.63 4.83
CA LEU A 98 -9.63 9.26 4.11
C LEU A 98 -8.27 9.14 4.85
N LEU A 99 -8.28 8.82 6.14
CA LEU A 99 -7.07 8.49 6.91
C LEU A 99 -6.31 7.29 6.32
N LEU A 100 -6.99 6.39 5.60
CA LEU A 100 -6.40 5.23 4.93
C LEU A 100 -6.24 5.42 3.42
N CYS A 101 -6.35 6.66 2.92
CA CYS A 101 -6.13 6.97 1.52
C CYS A 101 -4.64 6.82 1.14
N PRO A 102 -4.27 5.93 0.19
CA PRO A 102 -2.87 5.75 -0.20
C PRO A 102 -2.31 6.98 -0.92
N VAL A 103 -3.12 7.70 -1.69
CA VAL A 103 -2.69 8.93 -2.39
C VAL A 103 -2.39 10.05 -1.37
N ARG A 104 -3.21 10.20 -0.32
CA ARG A 104 -2.94 11.14 0.78
C ARG A 104 -1.61 10.80 1.47
N ALA A 105 -1.42 9.55 1.86
CA ALA A 105 -0.21 9.11 2.53
C ALA A 105 1.04 9.24 1.64
N TYR A 106 0.91 8.98 0.33
CA TYR A 106 1.97 9.17 -0.65
C TYR A 106 2.38 10.64 -0.76
N ASN A 107 1.42 11.56 -0.95
CA ASN A 107 1.72 12.98 -1.10
C ASN A 107 2.39 13.56 0.16
N ILE A 108 1.84 13.30 1.35
CA ILE A 108 2.43 13.77 2.61
C ILE A 108 3.85 13.21 2.81
N TYR A 109 4.08 11.94 2.46
CA TYR A 109 5.42 11.35 2.50
C TYR A 109 6.38 12.01 1.49
N LEU A 110 5.92 12.24 0.26
CA LEU A 110 6.73 12.85 -0.79
C LEU A 110 7.13 14.28 -0.41
N ASP A 111 6.18 15.08 0.07
CA ASP A 111 6.40 16.46 0.49
C ASP A 111 7.44 16.51 1.61
N ARG A 112 7.25 15.72 2.68
CA ARG A 112 8.17 15.73 3.83
C ARG A 112 9.57 15.23 3.49
N THR A 113 9.67 14.21 2.63
CA THR A 113 10.98 13.70 2.19
C THR A 113 11.65 14.59 1.15
N THR A 114 10.90 15.45 0.44
CA THR A 114 11.49 16.43 -0.48
C THR A 114 12.32 17.43 0.30
N HIS A 115 11.79 17.96 1.40
CA HIS A 115 12.53 18.89 2.27
C HIS A 115 13.88 18.32 2.74
N TRP A 116 13.94 17.06 3.14
CA TRP A 116 15.21 16.44 3.58
C TRP A 116 16.20 16.21 2.44
N LEU A 117 15.70 15.87 1.24
CA LEU A 117 16.57 15.72 0.08
C LEU A 117 17.05 17.07 -0.45
N ASP A 118 16.29 18.14 -0.23
CA ASP A 118 16.68 19.49 -0.63
C ASP A 118 17.92 20.00 0.11
N GLU A 119 18.15 19.50 1.32
CA GLU A 119 19.38 19.74 2.10
C GLU A 119 20.60 18.97 1.57
N VAL A 120 20.39 17.95 0.73
CA VAL A 120 21.46 17.13 0.15
C VAL A 120 21.91 17.74 -1.19
N PRO A 121 23.22 17.84 -1.48
CA PRO A 121 23.70 18.29 -2.80
C PRO A 121 23.17 17.41 -3.93
N LEU A 122 22.80 18.01 -5.06
CA LEU A 122 22.15 17.32 -6.19
C LEU A 122 22.90 16.06 -6.65
N ALA A 123 24.23 16.10 -6.66
CA ALA A 123 25.10 14.98 -7.05
C ALA A 123 24.94 13.72 -6.15
N HIS A 124 24.45 13.89 -4.93
CA HIS A 124 24.29 12.81 -3.94
C HIS A 124 22.82 12.44 -3.71
N ARG A 125 21.87 13.11 -4.38
CA ARG A 125 20.44 12.81 -4.24
C ARG A 125 20.09 11.52 -4.99
N HIS A 126 19.54 10.55 -4.26
CA HIS A 126 19.02 9.34 -4.89
C HIS A 126 17.61 9.57 -5.47
N ARG A 127 17.27 8.83 -6.53
CA ARG A 127 15.96 8.98 -7.22
C ARG A 127 14.82 8.14 -6.63
N PHE A 128 15.11 7.33 -5.62
CA PHE A 128 14.13 6.45 -4.99
C PHE A 128 13.11 7.25 -4.19
N LEU A 129 11.86 6.76 -4.18
CA LEU A 129 10.78 7.27 -3.34
C LEU A 129 11.22 7.25 -1.87
N TRP A 130 11.74 6.11 -1.42
CA TRP A 130 12.01 5.86 -0.01
C TRP A 130 13.31 6.53 0.44
N THR A 131 13.16 7.66 1.14
CA THR A 131 14.23 8.28 1.92
C THR A 131 14.17 7.71 3.33
N LEU A 132 15.21 7.00 3.75
CA LEU A 132 15.35 6.47 5.12
C LEU A 132 16.16 7.48 5.96
N GLN A 133 16.59 7.08 7.17
CA GLN A 133 17.36 7.95 8.08
C GLN A 133 18.58 8.63 7.43
N ASP A 134 19.23 7.95 6.48
CA ASP A 134 20.30 8.52 5.66
C ASP A 134 19.75 8.84 4.26
N PRO A 135 19.60 10.13 3.89
CA PRO A 135 19.03 10.55 2.62
C PRO A 135 19.95 10.31 1.41
N THR A 136 21.17 9.83 1.63
CA THR A 136 22.11 9.49 0.54
C THR A 136 22.05 8.00 0.17
N ARG A 137 21.49 7.15 1.04
CA ARG A 137 21.46 5.71 0.85
C ARG A 137 20.21 5.26 0.13
N SER A 138 20.41 4.50 -0.94
CA SER A 138 19.32 3.79 -1.62
C SER A 138 18.61 2.83 -0.66
N PRO A 139 17.27 2.71 -0.75
CA PRO A 139 16.51 1.80 0.09
C PRO A 139 16.84 0.34 -0.22
N SER A 140 16.73 -0.52 0.79
CA SER A 140 16.90 -1.97 0.62
C SER A 140 15.59 -2.71 0.83
N ILE A 141 15.40 -3.79 0.07
CA ILE A 141 14.25 -4.70 0.21
C ILE A 141 14.17 -5.24 1.64
N ARG A 142 15.32 -5.54 2.26
CA ARG A 142 15.41 -6.04 3.63
C ARG A 142 14.84 -5.02 4.61
N VAL A 143 15.29 -3.76 4.54
CA VAL A 143 14.85 -2.70 5.48
C VAL A 143 13.35 -2.45 5.34
N LEU A 144 12.82 -2.30 4.12
CA LEU A 144 11.37 -2.08 3.94
C LEU A 144 10.55 -3.31 4.33
N SER A 145 11.05 -4.52 4.09
CA SER A 145 10.39 -5.74 4.56
C SER A 145 10.32 -5.81 6.09
N GLU A 146 11.40 -5.45 6.79
CA GLU A 146 11.39 -5.39 8.25
C GLU A 146 10.51 -4.25 8.78
N CYS A 147 10.49 -3.11 8.11
CA CYS A 147 9.58 -1.99 8.42
C CYS A 147 8.09 -2.41 8.35
N PHE A 148 7.72 -3.16 7.32
CA PHE A 148 6.37 -3.75 7.22
C PHE A 148 6.11 -4.81 8.30
N LYS A 149 7.08 -5.69 8.56
CA LYS A 149 6.92 -6.74 9.58
C LYS A 149 6.76 -6.16 10.99
N SER A 150 7.55 -5.15 11.34
CA SER A 150 7.45 -4.49 12.65
C SER A 150 6.10 -3.81 12.81
N LEU A 151 5.59 -3.15 11.77
CA LEU A 151 4.25 -2.56 11.78
C LEU A 151 3.16 -3.58 12.12
N VAL A 152 3.17 -4.76 11.47
CA VAL A 152 2.18 -5.82 11.73
C VAL A 152 2.33 -6.40 13.14
N LYS A 153 3.58 -6.52 13.63
CA LYS A 153 3.84 -6.96 15.02
C LYS A 153 3.30 -5.95 16.03
N ASP A 154 3.54 -4.66 15.82
CA ASP A 154 3.03 -3.58 16.68
C ASP A 154 1.49 -3.60 16.74
N ALA A 155 0.83 -3.72 15.59
CA ALA A 155 -0.63 -3.83 15.52
C ALA A 155 -1.16 -5.01 16.34
N ARG A 156 -0.48 -6.16 16.28
CA ARG A 156 -0.84 -7.35 17.06
C ARG A 156 -0.61 -7.16 18.55
N HIS A 157 0.55 -6.62 18.93
CA HIS A 157 0.90 -6.38 20.34
C HIS A 157 -0.05 -5.40 21.00
N LEU A 158 -0.47 -4.34 20.30
CA LEU A 158 -1.46 -3.39 20.81
C LEU A 158 -2.81 -4.06 21.10
N ASN A 159 -3.15 -5.12 20.37
CA ASN A 159 -4.38 -5.90 20.57
C ASN A 159 -4.17 -7.11 21.51
N GLY A 160 -3.08 -7.15 22.27
CA GLY A 160 -2.79 -8.24 23.21
C GLY A 160 -2.50 -9.60 22.54
N ILE A 161 -2.25 -9.62 21.23
CA ILE A 161 -1.96 -10.86 20.49
C ILE A 161 -0.45 -11.05 20.42
N TYR A 162 0.07 -11.89 21.30
CA TYR A 162 1.47 -12.27 21.36
C TYR A 162 1.74 -13.56 20.56
N GLY A 163 3.03 -13.88 20.38
CA GLY A 163 3.48 -15.09 19.70
C GLY A 163 3.98 -14.87 18.27
N GLN A 164 4.86 -15.78 17.85
CA GLN A 164 5.51 -15.72 16.54
C GLN A 164 4.55 -16.17 15.44
N VAL A 165 4.35 -15.29 14.44
CA VAL A 165 3.64 -15.61 13.21
C VAL A 165 4.50 -15.21 12.02
N GLN A 166 4.43 -16.00 10.95
CA GLN A 166 5.09 -15.62 9.70
C GLN A 166 4.40 -14.37 9.15
N ILE A 167 5.17 -13.29 9.06
CA ILE A 167 4.76 -12.01 8.47
C ILE A 167 5.68 -11.73 7.29
N GLY A 168 5.11 -11.39 6.14
CA GLY A 168 5.89 -10.94 5.00
C GLY A 168 5.07 -10.16 3.98
N PRO A 169 5.71 -9.25 3.21
CA PRO A 169 5.02 -8.47 2.19
C PRO A 169 4.30 -9.32 1.13
N HIS A 170 4.77 -10.54 0.86
CA HIS A 170 4.08 -11.45 -0.06
C HIS A 170 2.68 -11.86 0.43
N GLN A 171 2.46 -11.93 1.75
CA GLN A 171 1.13 -12.16 2.29
C GLN A 171 0.20 -10.98 2.05
N MET A 172 0.72 -9.74 2.10
CA MET A 172 -0.06 -8.55 1.74
C MET A 172 -0.52 -8.62 0.28
N ARG A 173 0.37 -9.00 -0.64
CA ARG A 173 0.00 -9.22 -2.05
C ARG A 173 -1.14 -10.24 -2.22
N LYS A 174 -1.12 -11.35 -1.47
CA LYS A 174 -2.22 -12.33 -1.48
C LYS A 174 -3.52 -11.75 -0.93
N LEU A 175 -3.43 -11.02 0.19
CA LEU A 175 -4.60 -10.32 0.76
C LEU A 175 -5.19 -9.31 -0.22
N SER A 176 -4.37 -8.49 -0.87
CA SER A 176 -4.82 -7.53 -1.89
C SER A 176 -5.62 -8.20 -3.01
N ALA A 177 -5.11 -9.32 -3.55
CA ALA A 177 -5.81 -10.09 -4.59
C ALA A 177 -7.12 -10.69 -4.07
N SER A 178 -7.05 -11.37 -2.93
CA SER A 178 -8.20 -12.07 -2.34
C SER A 178 -9.33 -11.11 -1.99
N TYR A 179 -9.01 -9.94 -1.43
CA TYR A 179 -10.00 -8.93 -1.11
C TYR A 179 -10.54 -8.22 -2.35
N ALA A 180 -9.70 -7.91 -3.34
CA ALA A 180 -10.18 -7.32 -4.59
C ALA A 180 -11.19 -8.24 -5.29
N ASP A 181 -10.89 -9.54 -5.33
CA ASP A 181 -11.78 -10.58 -5.85
C ASP A 181 -13.10 -10.66 -5.05
N GLN A 182 -13.01 -10.79 -3.72
CA GLN A 182 -14.18 -10.91 -2.84
C GLN A 182 -15.14 -9.73 -2.91
N VAL A 183 -14.63 -8.50 -3.14
CA VAL A 183 -15.46 -7.29 -3.24
C VAL A 183 -15.89 -6.97 -4.67
N GLY A 184 -15.65 -7.89 -5.62
CA GLY A 184 -16.12 -7.79 -7.00
C GLY A 184 -15.36 -6.76 -7.85
N GLN A 185 -14.07 -6.51 -7.58
CA GLN A 185 -13.27 -5.67 -8.48
C GLN A 185 -13.06 -6.37 -9.83
N GLU A 186 -13.06 -5.59 -10.91
CA GLU A 186 -12.83 -6.09 -12.27
C GLU A 186 -11.48 -6.82 -12.37
N GLU A 187 -11.51 -8.14 -12.57
CA GLU A 187 -10.32 -8.97 -12.47
C GLU A 187 -9.20 -8.61 -13.46
N THR A 188 -9.54 -8.26 -14.70
CA THR A 188 -8.58 -7.84 -15.72
C THR A 188 -7.83 -6.58 -15.29
N ARG A 189 -8.53 -5.64 -14.65
CA ARG A 189 -7.92 -4.45 -14.04
C ARG A 189 -7.08 -4.81 -12.82
N VAL A 190 -7.55 -5.69 -11.93
CA VAL A 190 -6.77 -6.18 -10.76
C VAL A 190 -5.46 -6.81 -11.24
N MET A 191 -5.52 -7.72 -12.21
CA MET A 191 -4.37 -8.40 -12.81
C MET A 191 -3.33 -7.41 -13.35
N ARG A 192 -3.80 -6.42 -14.12
CA ARG A 192 -2.95 -5.37 -14.68
C ARG A 192 -2.30 -4.53 -13.59
N ILE A 193 -3.08 -4.04 -12.62
CA ILE A 193 -2.59 -3.22 -11.49
C ILE A 193 -1.55 -4.00 -10.68
N MET A 194 -1.77 -5.28 -10.42
CA MET A 194 -0.86 -6.13 -9.65
C MET A 194 0.34 -6.67 -10.46
N GLY A 195 0.38 -6.46 -11.78
CA GLY A 195 1.49 -6.86 -12.63
C GLY A 195 1.59 -8.38 -12.85
N PHE A 196 0.45 -9.03 -13.09
CA PHE A 196 0.40 -10.44 -13.49
C PHE A 196 0.29 -10.58 -15.01
N SER A 197 0.91 -11.64 -15.55
CA SER A 197 0.86 -11.96 -16.99
C SER A 197 -0.42 -12.70 -17.41
N SER A 198 -1.13 -13.31 -16.47
CA SER A 198 -2.41 -13.98 -16.75
C SER A 198 -3.32 -14.07 -15.52
N LEU A 199 -4.62 -14.12 -15.77
CA LEU A 199 -5.66 -14.30 -14.75
C LEU A 199 -5.52 -15.64 -14.04
N SER A 200 -5.13 -16.69 -14.78
CA SER A 200 -4.92 -18.02 -14.21
C SER A 200 -3.85 -18.02 -13.12
N ILE A 201 -2.75 -17.25 -13.29
CA ILE A 201 -1.71 -17.13 -12.26
C ILE A 201 -2.24 -16.37 -11.03
N LEU A 202 -3.00 -15.28 -11.25
CA LEU A 202 -3.63 -14.51 -10.17
C LEU A 202 -4.56 -15.39 -9.34
N ARG A 203 -5.57 -15.99 -9.98
CA ARG A 203 -6.59 -16.83 -9.32
C ARG A 203 -5.96 -18.00 -8.57
N LYS A 204 -5.12 -18.79 -9.25
CA LYS A 204 -4.55 -20.03 -8.67
C LYS A 204 -3.64 -19.79 -7.47
N ASN A 205 -2.86 -18.71 -7.45
CA ASN A 205 -1.77 -18.55 -6.49
C ASN A 205 -2.01 -17.46 -5.44
N TYR A 206 -2.95 -16.53 -5.67
CA TYR A 206 -3.10 -15.32 -4.87
C TYR A 206 -4.53 -15.04 -4.40
N VAL A 207 -5.54 -15.62 -5.05
CA VAL A 207 -6.93 -15.53 -4.58
C VAL A 207 -7.20 -16.72 -3.66
N ALA A 208 -7.70 -16.42 -2.47
CA ALA A 208 -8.13 -17.39 -1.49
C ALA A 208 -9.27 -16.78 -0.66
N TRP A 209 -10.02 -17.63 0.04
CA TRP A 209 -10.99 -17.14 1.00
C TRP A 209 -10.31 -16.31 2.10
N VAL A 210 -10.89 -15.16 2.42
CA VAL A 210 -10.45 -14.26 3.50
C VAL A 210 -11.66 -13.77 4.30
N PRO A 211 -11.49 -13.47 5.61
CA PRO A 211 -12.58 -12.89 6.41
C PRO A 211 -13.00 -11.52 5.87
N PRO A 212 -14.29 -11.14 5.86
CA PRO A 212 -14.77 -9.87 5.31
C PRO A 212 -14.02 -8.64 5.81
N LEU A 213 -13.80 -7.67 4.92
CA LEU A 213 -13.27 -6.36 5.31
C LEU A 213 -14.33 -5.57 6.08
N GLN A 214 -13.91 -4.97 7.17
CA GLN A 214 -14.72 -4.16 8.07
C GLN A 214 -14.25 -2.70 8.11
N VAL A 215 -13.18 -2.39 7.38
CA VAL A 215 -12.53 -1.08 7.38
C VAL A 215 -12.38 -0.61 5.93
N PRO A 216 -12.71 0.66 5.62
CA PRO A 216 -12.45 1.25 4.31
C PRO A 216 -10.98 1.09 3.90
N CYS A 217 -10.74 0.74 2.64
CA CYS A 217 -9.39 0.71 2.10
C CYS A 217 -9.39 0.83 0.58
N VAL A 218 -8.24 1.15 0.01
CA VAL A 218 -8.03 1.06 -1.43
C VAL A 218 -7.35 -0.27 -1.74
N LEU A 219 -7.96 -1.04 -2.64
CA LEU A 219 -7.48 -2.31 -3.16
C LEU A 219 -7.05 -2.12 -4.62
N PRO A 220 -6.34 -3.10 -5.21
CA PRO A 220 -6.20 -3.13 -6.66
C PRO A 220 -7.61 -3.15 -7.28
N GLY A 221 -7.88 -2.21 -8.18
CA GLY A 221 -9.19 -2.08 -8.84
C GLY A 221 -10.04 -0.93 -8.33
N GLY A 222 -9.98 -0.58 -7.04
CA GLY A 222 -10.83 0.50 -6.53
C GLY A 222 -10.87 0.65 -5.00
N THR A 223 -11.71 1.59 -4.56
CA THR A 223 -12.03 1.78 -3.14
C THR A 223 -13.03 0.72 -2.70
N PHE A 224 -12.78 0.11 -1.56
CA PHE A 224 -13.76 -0.66 -0.81
C PHE A 224 -14.26 0.18 0.36
N LEU A 225 -15.59 0.30 0.48
CA LEU A 225 -16.27 0.83 1.65
C LEU A 225 -17.11 -0.30 2.25
N PRO A 226 -16.95 -0.65 3.53
CA PRO A 226 -17.85 -1.59 4.17
C PRO A 226 -19.27 -1.01 4.17
N GLN A 227 -20.26 -1.85 3.89
CA GLN A 227 -21.65 -1.48 4.12
C GLN A 227 -21.81 -1.24 5.63
N THR A 228 -22.04 0.00 6.03
CA THR A 228 -22.63 0.27 7.33
C THR A 228 -24.08 -0.17 7.22
N ASP A 229 -24.51 -1.11 8.06
CA ASP A 229 -25.92 -1.42 8.23
C ASP A 229 -26.66 -0.15 8.67
N HIS A 230 -27.11 0.64 7.70
CA HIS A 230 -28.16 1.64 7.87
C HIS A 230 -29.47 0.99 7.40
N GLN A 231 -29.89 -0.02 8.15
CA GLN A 231 -31.28 -0.40 8.28
C GLN A 231 -31.47 -0.83 9.73
N MET A 232 -31.85 0.10 10.59
CA MET A 232 -32.75 -0.12 11.73
C MET A 232 -33.11 1.23 12.36
N SER A 233 -34.43 1.42 12.52
CA SER A 233 -35.18 2.51 13.18
C SER A 233 -35.10 3.91 12.57
N ASP A 234 -35.99 4.17 11.61
CA ASP A 234 -36.94 5.28 11.73
C ASP A 234 -38.29 4.74 11.24
N SER A 235 -38.95 4.04 12.15
CA SER A 235 -40.39 3.76 12.14
C SER A 235 -40.78 3.86 13.60
N ASP A 236 -41.11 5.07 14.01
CA ASP A 236 -42.21 5.44 14.92
C ASP A 236 -42.31 6.96 14.98
#